data_AF-A0AA51UHL8-F1
#
_entry.id   AF-A0AA51UHL8-F1
#
_cell.length_a   1.000
_cell.length_b   1.000
_cell.length_c   1.000
_cell.angle_alpha   90.00
_cell.angle_beta   90.00
_cell.angle_gamma   90.00
#
_symmetry.space_group_name_H-M   'P 1'
#
loop_
_entity.id
_entity.type
_entity.pdbx_description
1 polymer ?
#
loop_
_entity_poly.entity_id
_entity_poly.type
_entity_poly.pdbx_seq_one_letter_code
_entity_poly.pdbx_strand_id
1 'polypeptide(L)'
;MAARSSKITGQETDPESVKGSAVEEGTLLFETTGKEKVYRYKDSILLSLPEGRNTLTTSWLNGGYREDLRVIFNHRVPKGKHAPKDLDGGSIPAYLSILAKRLGADPDTATGLLTAANMDNVSIVTRSFRGVEVTAVMTAGIEVNGGRVGDPASYYQENGSHQFIQGTINTMLIIGANLPPYAMARAVITATEAKTAALQQLMAPSRYSTGIATGSGTDMIAVVADSTSSLLLTDAGHHSKLGELIGKVVIECTFKALEMQSDLTPLSQRDVLVRLERFGIEENHYWKVASHMDGDNRKAAFFKTLREMSKNPVLVSATGSILHIVDEISWGLIPETAGRKVAVSIMKGLPEMLGIDASIPFDELTDEKDTIIENWVRVTAWLAKNCDPEDICSSRT
;
A
#
# COMPACT_ATOMS: atom_id res chain seq x y z
N MET A 1 66.64 -46.60 35.18
CA MET A 1 66.79 -45.25 34.58
C MET A 1 65.52 -44.48 34.93
N ALA A 2 65.51 -43.68 36.01
CA ALA A 2 65.97 -42.28 36.04
C ALA A 2 65.16 -41.41 35.04
N ALA A 3 64.19 -40.62 35.54
CA ALA A 3 64.28 -39.15 35.70
C ALA A 3 63.88 -38.41 34.40
N ARG A 4 63.16 -37.27 34.32
CA ARG A 4 62.64 -36.19 35.19
C ARG A 4 61.62 -35.42 34.31
N SER A 5 60.48 -34.90 34.83
CA SER A 5 60.24 -33.50 35.23
C SER A 5 60.37 -32.47 34.07
N SER A 6 59.53 -31.45 33.84
CA SER A 6 58.63 -30.66 34.70
C SER A 6 57.86 -29.59 33.88
N LYS A 7 56.65 -29.23 34.36
CA LYS A 7 55.94 -27.91 34.36
C LYS A 7 55.66 -27.25 32.98
N ILE A 8 54.52 -26.58 32.77
CA ILE A 8 54.28 -25.18 33.20
C ILE A 8 52.79 -24.79 32.92
N THR A 9 52.18 -24.22 33.97
CA THR A 9 51.10 -23.21 34.08
C THR A 9 49.77 -23.32 33.34
N GLY A 10 48.70 -23.26 34.13
CA GLY A 10 47.39 -22.81 33.67
C GLY A 10 47.39 -21.33 33.29
N GLN A 11 46.46 -20.99 32.41
CA GLN A 11 46.02 -19.64 32.13
C GLN A 11 44.50 -19.65 32.21
N GLU A 12 44.00 -18.86 33.16
CA GLU A 12 42.64 -18.37 33.25
C GLU A 12 42.24 -17.78 31.89
N THR A 13 41.14 -18.25 31.32
CA THR A 13 40.48 -17.54 30.23
C THR A 13 39.58 -16.50 30.85
N ASP A 14 40.08 -15.27 30.86
CA ASP A 14 39.35 -14.04 31.19
C ASP A 14 38.03 -13.95 30.39
N PRO A 15 36.94 -13.45 31.01
CA PRO A 15 35.68 -13.22 30.31
C PRO A 15 35.77 -11.90 29.53
N GLU A 16 36.41 -11.93 28.35
CA GLU A 16 36.43 -10.77 27.47
C GLU A 16 35.07 -10.57 26.77
N SER A 17 34.29 -9.69 27.39
CA SER A 17 33.50 -8.64 26.74
C SER A 17 32.65 -9.06 25.54
N VAL A 18 31.40 -9.44 25.82
CA VAL A 18 30.29 -9.13 24.90
C VAL A 18 30.22 -7.61 24.84
N LYS A 19 30.95 -7.00 23.90
CA LYS A 19 30.76 -5.60 23.53
C LYS A 19 29.30 -5.47 23.11
N GLY A 20 28.50 -4.83 23.97
CA GLY A 20 27.14 -4.43 23.65
C GLY A 20 27.18 -3.70 22.32
N SER A 21 26.39 -4.19 21.36
CA SER A 21 26.11 -3.42 20.16
C SER A 21 25.56 -2.09 20.63
N ALA A 22 26.27 -0.99 20.35
CA ALA A 22 25.75 0.34 20.59
C ALA A 22 24.38 0.42 19.90
N VAL A 23 23.33 0.64 20.69
CA VAL A 23 22.00 0.90 20.14
C VAL A 23 22.16 2.13 19.25
N GLU A 24 21.91 1.97 17.94
CA GLU A 24 21.98 3.10 17.01
C GLU A 24 21.10 4.24 17.52
N GLU A 25 21.58 5.48 17.47
CA GLU A 25 20.84 6.62 18.02
C GLU A 25 19.63 6.93 17.12
N GLY A 26 18.42 6.70 17.62
CA GLY A 26 17.19 6.92 16.88
C GLY A 26 16.81 8.39 16.79
N THR A 27 16.31 8.84 15.64
CA THR A 27 15.78 10.21 15.47
C THR A 27 14.33 10.27 15.95
N LEU A 28 14.01 11.14 16.90
CA LEU A 28 12.63 11.42 17.30
C LEU A 28 11.89 12.12 16.15
N LEU A 29 10.80 11.52 15.67
CA LEU A 29 9.96 12.05 14.60
C LEU A 29 8.72 12.77 15.16
N PHE A 30 8.13 12.23 16.22
CA PHE A 30 6.86 12.71 16.75
C PHE A 30 6.66 12.30 18.21
N GLU A 31 5.95 13.12 18.98
CA GLU A 31 5.49 12.82 20.33
C GLU A 31 4.01 13.24 20.43
N THR A 32 3.15 12.32 20.88
CA THR A 32 1.72 12.58 21.12
C THR A 32 1.52 13.35 22.42
N THR A 33 0.31 13.85 22.67
CA THR A 33 -0.04 14.42 23.98
C THR A 33 0.02 13.38 25.11
N GLY A 34 -0.27 12.11 24.78
CA GLY A 34 -0.22 10.96 25.69
C GLY A 34 1.19 10.47 26.01
N LYS A 35 2.24 11.11 25.49
CA LYS A 35 3.67 10.76 25.69
C LYS A 35 4.14 9.52 24.98
N GLU A 36 3.36 9.00 24.03
CA GLU A 36 3.86 8.05 23.05
C GLU A 36 4.88 8.74 22.12
N LYS A 37 6.01 8.09 21.85
CA LYS A 37 7.10 8.67 21.06
C LYS A 37 7.42 7.81 19.85
N VAL A 38 7.49 8.42 18.67
CA VAL A 38 7.82 7.77 17.40
C VAL A 38 9.25 8.12 17.03
N TYR A 39 10.10 7.10 16.91
CA TYR A 39 11.49 7.22 16.50
C TYR A 39 11.72 6.53 15.16
N ARG A 40 12.69 7.01 14.39
CA ARG A 40 13.26 6.29 13.24
C ARG A 40 14.68 5.84 13.57
N TYR A 41 14.90 4.54 13.43
CA TYR A 41 16.20 3.87 13.52
C TYR A 41 16.48 3.21 12.17
N LYS A 42 17.16 3.88 11.25
CA LYS A 42 17.52 3.37 9.91
C LYS A 42 16.40 2.56 9.22
N ASP A 43 16.33 1.25 9.46
CA ASP A 43 15.38 0.30 8.89
C ASP A 43 14.15 0.01 9.80
N SER A 44 13.94 0.75 10.88
CA SER A 44 12.80 0.61 11.80
C SER A 44 12.14 1.95 12.14
N ILE A 45 10.81 1.95 12.23
CA ILE A 45 10.04 2.94 13.00
C ILE A 45 9.67 2.30 14.33
N LEU A 46 9.99 2.97 15.44
CA LEU A 46 9.73 2.50 16.79
C LEU A 46 8.76 3.45 17.49
N LEU A 47 7.68 2.89 18.02
CA LEU A 47 6.72 3.55 18.89
C LEU A 47 6.96 3.11 20.34
N SER A 48 7.46 4.04 21.16
CA SER A 48 7.63 3.86 22.60
C SER A 48 6.32 4.20 23.30
N LEU A 49 5.88 3.31 24.19
CA LEU A 49 4.63 3.41 24.93
C LEU A 49 4.89 3.76 26.41
N PRO A 50 4.21 4.77 26.96
CA PRO A 50 4.11 4.99 28.40
C PRO A 50 3.37 3.86 29.11
N GLU A 51 3.32 3.91 30.44
CA GLU A 51 2.49 2.98 31.21
C GLU A 51 0.99 3.16 30.98
N GLY A 52 0.23 2.08 31.15
CA GLY A 52 -1.23 2.08 30.99
C GLY A 52 -1.68 2.23 29.53
N ARG A 53 -1.03 1.52 28.61
CA ARG A 53 -1.38 1.48 27.19
C ARG A 53 -1.89 0.09 26.85
N ASN A 54 -3.17 -0.01 26.55
CA ASN A 54 -3.76 -1.24 26.05
C ASN A 54 -3.49 -1.33 24.55
N THR A 55 -3.18 -2.52 24.07
CA THR A 55 -2.77 -2.74 22.67
C THR A 55 -3.56 -3.90 22.07
N LEU A 56 -3.85 -3.81 20.77
CA LEU A 56 -4.39 -4.91 19.96
C LEU A 56 -3.64 -4.95 18.63
N THR A 57 -2.91 -6.03 18.35
CA THR A 57 -2.05 -6.11 17.15
C THR A 57 -2.09 -7.45 16.44
N THR A 58 -1.86 -7.42 15.12
CA THR A 58 -1.73 -8.60 14.25
C THR A 58 -0.32 -9.18 14.17
N SER A 59 0.64 -8.65 14.95
CA SER A 59 2.03 -9.11 14.99
C SER A 59 2.17 -10.58 15.41
N TRP A 60 3.22 -11.24 14.91
CA TRP A 60 3.60 -12.60 15.33
C TRP A 60 4.34 -12.66 16.68
N LEU A 61 4.87 -11.53 17.17
CA LEU A 61 5.51 -11.42 18.49
C LEU A 61 4.55 -10.70 19.44
N ASN A 62 4.11 -11.37 20.51
CA ASN A 62 3.16 -10.81 21.49
C ASN A 62 1.91 -10.17 20.85
N GLY A 63 1.36 -10.86 19.85
CA GLY A 63 0.14 -10.45 19.14
C GLY A 63 -1.13 -10.55 19.98
N GLY A 64 -2.24 -10.09 19.42
CA GLY A 64 -3.54 -10.04 20.10
C GLY A 64 -3.65 -8.86 21.06
N TYR A 65 -4.53 -8.98 22.05
CA TYR A 65 -4.74 -7.96 23.07
C TYR A 65 -3.72 -8.08 24.20
N ARG A 66 -3.04 -6.99 24.55
CA ARG A 66 -2.00 -6.93 25.59
C ARG A 66 -2.05 -5.59 26.32
N GLU A 67 -1.71 -5.59 27.60
CA GLU A 67 -1.73 -4.39 28.47
C GLU A 67 -0.32 -4.02 28.99
N ASP A 68 0.69 -4.83 28.65
CA ASP A 68 2.05 -4.77 29.17
C ASP A 68 3.09 -4.39 28.11
N LEU A 69 2.69 -4.16 26.86
CA LEU A 69 3.61 -3.76 25.81
C LEU A 69 4.19 -2.37 26.07
N ARG A 70 5.51 -2.23 25.90
CA ARG A 70 6.27 -0.98 26.04
C ARG A 70 6.75 -0.45 24.70
N VAL A 71 6.89 -1.32 23.71
CA VAL A 71 7.41 -0.97 22.39
C VAL A 71 6.62 -1.67 21.29
N ILE A 72 6.22 -0.92 20.29
CA ILE A 72 5.74 -1.44 19.00
C ILE A 72 6.74 -0.95 17.94
N PHE A 73 7.24 -1.82 17.08
CA PHE A 73 8.10 -1.38 15.97
C PHE A 73 7.58 -1.88 14.63
N ASN A 74 7.87 -1.14 13.57
CA ASN A 74 7.66 -1.53 12.19
C ASN A 74 9.03 -1.58 11.52
N HIS A 75 9.43 -2.73 10.99
CA HIS A 75 10.78 -2.98 10.51
C HIS A 75 10.83 -3.44 9.06
N ARG A 76 11.75 -2.85 8.29
CA ARG A 76 11.99 -3.23 6.91
C ARG A 76 12.74 -4.55 6.83
N VAL A 77 12.14 -5.55 6.19
CA VAL A 77 12.78 -6.85 5.96
C VAL A 77 14.04 -6.67 5.09
N PRO A 78 15.19 -7.26 5.46
CA PRO A 78 16.42 -7.17 4.69
C PRO A 78 16.24 -7.71 3.26
N LYS A 79 16.94 -7.08 2.30
CA LYS A 79 16.96 -7.53 0.90
C LYS A 79 17.50 -8.97 0.79
N GLY A 80 16.95 -9.75 -0.13
CA GLY A 80 17.39 -11.13 -0.42
C GLY A 80 16.87 -12.19 0.57
N LYS A 81 15.93 -11.83 1.45
CA LYS A 81 15.21 -12.76 2.32
C LYS A 81 13.87 -13.09 1.69
N HIS A 82 13.61 -14.37 1.42
CA HIS A 82 12.44 -14.81 0.65
C HIS A 82 11.51 -15.73 1.43
N ALA A 83 11.99 -16.31 2.52
CA ALA A 83 11.21 -17.16 3.42
C ALA A 83 11.55 -16.89 4.90
N PRO A 84 10.65 -17.22 5.84
CA PRO A 84 10.91 -17.09 7.28
C PRO A 84 12.22 -17.72 7.75
N LYS A 85 12.60 -18.87 7.16
CA LYS A 85 13.84 -19.59 7.46
C LYS A 85 15.12 -18.81 7.11
N ASP A 86 15.01 -17.83 6.22
CA ASP A 86 16.16 -17.01 5.80
C ASP A 86 16.45 -15.90 6.81
N LEU A 87 15.50 -15.57 7.70
CA LEU A 87 15.65 -14.53 8.71
C LEU A 87 16.54 -15.00 9.88
N ASP A 88 17.15 -14.05 10.59
CA ASP A 88 17.90 -14.37 11.80
C ASP A 88 16.99 -15.10 12.81
N GLY A 89 17.47 -16.22 13.36
CA GLY A 89 16.66 -17.09 14.24
C GLY A 89 15.73 -18.06 13.50
N GLY A 90 15.70 -18.06 12.16
CA GLY A 90 15.05 -19.09 11.34
C GLY A 90 13.51 -19.08 11.33
N SER A 91 12.88 -18.08 11.97
CA SER A 91 11.43 -17.89 11.98
C SER A 91 11.08 -16.41 12.21
N ILE A 92 9.87 -16.00 11.84
CA ILE A 92 9.40 -14.62 12.07
C ILE A 92 9.39 -14.25 13.57
N PRO A 93 8.83 -15.06 14.50
CA PRO A 93 8.82 -14.69 15.92
C PRO A 93 10.23 -14.56 16.51
N ALA A 94 11.15 -15.46 16.15
CA ALA A 94 12.54 -15.39 16.58
C ALA A 94 13.24 -14.13 16.03
N TYR A 95 12.99 -13.81 14.75
CA TYR A 95 13.52 -12.60 14.12
C TYR A 95 13.06 -11.33 14.82
N LEU A 96 11.74 -11.21 15.08
CA LEU A 96 11.17 -10.07 15.81
C LEU A 96 11.75 -9.97 17.23
N SER A 97 11.97 -11.10 17.92
CA SER A 97 12.58 -11.11 19.26
C SER A 97 14.03 -10.61 19.23
N ILE A 98 14.81 -10.98 18.20
CA ILE A 98 16.17 -10.48 18.00
C ILE A 98 16.16 -8.98 17.71
N LEU A 99 15.23 -8.52 16.86
CA LEU A 99 15.07 -7.10 16.53
C LEU A 99 14.69 -6.27 17.76
N ALA A 100 13.78 -6.75 18.60
CA ALA A 100 13.42 -6.07 19.84
C ALA A 100 14.67 -5.80 20.69
N LYS A 101 15.52 -6.81 20.91
CA LYS A 101 16.79 -6.64 21.65
C LYS A 101 17.73 -5.65 20.98
N ARG A 102 17.87 -5.71 19.64
CA ARG A 102 18.72 -4.78 18.86
C ARG A 102 18.25 -3.32 18.98
N LEU A 103 16.94 -3.11 19.09
CA LEU A 103 16.32 -1.80 19.30
C LEU A 103 16.30 -1.37 20.78
N GLY A 104 16.94 -2.13 21.68
CA GLY A 104 16.99 -1.83 23.11
C GLY A 104 15.68 -2.11 23.86
N ALA A 105 14.75 -2.88 23.27
CA ALA A 105 13.50 -3.28 23.87
C ALA A 105 13.57 -4.70 24.46
N ASP A 106 12.76 -4.95 25.49
CA ASP A 106 12.54 -6.28 26.04
C ASP A 106 11.59 -7.08 25.12
N PRO A 107 12.00 -8.22 24.56
CA PRO A 107 11.15 -9.03 23.67
C PRO A 107 9.85 -9.50 24.28
N ASP A 108 9.74 -9.65 25.61
CA ASP A 108 8.52 -10.12 26.27
C ASP A 108 7.45 -9.02 26.36
N THR A 109 7.87 -7.75 26.23
CA THR A 109 7.01 -6.55 26.25
C THR A 109 7.13 -5.72 24.98
N ALA A 110 7.66 -6.32 23.90
CA ALA A 110 7.74 -5.70 22.58
C ALA A 110 6.91 -6.46 21.56
N THR A 111 6.46 -5.75 20.52
CA THR A 111 5.80 -6.35 19.37
C THR A 111 6.29 -5.70 18.07
N GLY A 112 6.19 -6.40 16.95
CA GLY A 112 6.84 -5.97 15.72
C GLY A 112 6.05 -6.30 14.45
N LEU A 113 5.94 -5.30 13.58
CA LEU A 113 5.41 -5.41 12.22
C LEU A 113 6.60 -5.49 11.25
N LEU A 114 6.43 -6.21 10.15
CA LEU A 114 7.42 -6.34 9.07
C LEU A 114 6.93 -5.69 7.79
N THR A 115 7.82 -5.08 7.02
CA THR A 115 7.46 -4.40 5.77
C THR A 115 8.57 -4.42 4.74
N ALA A 116 8.25 -4.20 3.47
CA ALA A 116 9.24 -3.92 2.43
C ALA A 116 9.40 -2.40 2.16
N ALA A 117 8.47 -1.58 2.67
CA ALA A 117 8.47 -0.12 2.48
C ALA A 117 9.71 0.52 3.11
N ASN A 118 10.15 1.66 2.58
CA ASN A 118 11.26 2.40 3.16
C ASN A 118 10.79 3.15 4.42
N MET A 119 11.54 3.07 5.52
CA MET A 119 11.17 3.75 6.77
C MET A 119 11.33 5.27 6.68
N ASP A 120 12.07 5.77 5.68
CA ASP A 120 12.10 7.20 5.36
C ASP A 120 10.75 7.74 4.87
N ASN A 121 9.88 6.85 4.37
CA ASN A 121 8.57 7.18 3.82
C ASN A 121 7.44 6.99 4.84
N VAL A 122 7.76 7.04 6.13
CA VAL A 122 6.75 7.00 7.19
C VAL A 122 5.88 8.26 7.16
N SER A 123 4.57 8.06 7.16
CA SER A 123 3.60 9.15 7.33
C SER A 123 3.07 9.16 8.76
N ILE A 124 2.93 10.34 9.34
CA ILE A 124 2.35 10.56 10.66
C ILE A 124 1.26 11.62 10.55
N VAL A 125 0.04 11.27 10.94
CA VAL A 125 -1.12 12.18 10.87
C VAL A 125 -1.90 12.13 12.16
N THR A 126 -2.17 13.30 12.73
CA THR A 126 -2.95 13.47 13.97
C THR A 126 -4.20 14.30 13.72
N ARG A 127 -5.31 13.92 14.35
CA ARG A 127 -6.54 14.71 14.44
C ARG A 127 -7.08 14.65 15.87
N SER A 128 -7.70 15.73 16.30
CA SER A 128 -8.24 15.84 17.65
C SER A 128 -9.65 16.43 17.69
N PHE A 129 -10.48 15.97 18.62
CA PHE A 129 -11.78 16.58 18.90
C PHE A 129 -12.15 16.42 20.37
N ARG A 130 -12.48 17.54 21.04
CA ARG A 130 -12.91 17.59 22.46
C ARG A 130 -12.04 16.74 23.40
N GLY A 131 -10.72 16.83 23.26
CA GLY A 131 -9.76 16.13 24.10
C GLY A 131 -9.42 14.70 23.67
N VAL A 132 -10.11 14.13 22.67
CA VAL A 132 -9.70 12.87 22.04
C VAL A 132 -8.70 13.17 20.93
N GLU A 133 -7.47 12.66 21.04
CA GLU A 133 -6.43 12.69 20.01
C GLU A 133 -6.32 11.31 19.35
N VAL A 134 -6.27 11.27 18.03
CA VAL A 134 -6.00 10.05 17.26
C VAL A 134 -4.83 10.31 16.33
N THR A 135 -3.82 9.46 16.38
CA THR A 135 -2.61 9.55 15.54
C THR A 135 -2.41 8.25 14.77
N ALA A 136 -2.25 8.33 13.46
CA ALA A 136 -1.86 7.20 12.61
C ALA A 136 -0.40 7.36 12.17
N VAL A 137 0.41 6.33 12.41
CA VAL A 137 1.79 6.20 11.91
C VAL A 137 1.79 5.05 10.91
N MET A 138 2.04 5.34 9.64
CA MET A 138 1.88 4.36 8.56
C MET A 138 3.07 4.33 7.61
N THR A 139 3.32 3.13 7.07
CA THR A 139 4.15 2.92 5.89
C THR A 139 3.34 2.09 4.91
N ALA A 140 3.35 2.44 3.63
CA ALA A 140 2.51 1.78 2.63
C ALA A 140 3.30 1.55 1.35
N GLY A 141 3.31 0.33 0.83
CA GLY A 141 3.84 0.01 -0.48
C GLY A 141 3.12 -1.18 -1.08
N ILE A 142 2.54 -0.99 -2.28
CA ILE A 142 1.66 -1.96 -2.94
C ILE A 142 2.00 -2.21 -4.41
N GLU A 143 3.09 -1.65 -4.92
CA GLU A 143 3.55 -1.79 -6.31
C GLU A 143 3.66 -3.24 -6.77
N VAL A 144 4.01 -4.15 -5.85
CA VAL A 144 4.27 -5.56 -6.15
C VAL A 144 3.11 -6.46 -5.70
N ASN A 145 2.46 -6.15 -4.58
CA ASN A 145 1.48 -7.04 -3.95
C ASN A 145 0.13 -6.40 -3.64
N GLY A 146 -0.16 -5.23 -4.19
CA GLY A 146 -1.50 -4.66 -4.14
C GLY A 146 -2.53 -5.71 -4.54
N GLY A 147 -3.44 -6.02 -3.62
CA GLY A 147 -4.36 -7.13 -3.75
C GLY A 147 -5.77 -6.74 -3.37
N ARG A 148 -6.75 -7.31 -4.07
CA ARG A 148 -8.16 -7.17 -3.75
C ARG A 148 -8.61 -8.39 -2.95
N VAL A 149 -9.39 -8.16 -1.90
CA VAL A 149 -10.00 -9.27 -1.15
C VAL A 149 -10.83 -10.15 -2.09
N GLY A 150 -10.61 -11.46 -2.05
CA GLY A 150 -11.22 -12.43 -2.96
C GLY A 150 -10.39 -12.75 -4.22
N ASP A 151 -9.26 -12.07 -4.44
CA ASP A 151 -8.30 -12.47 -5.47
C ASP A 151 -7.71 -13.87 -5.19
N PRO A 152 -7.19 -14.58 -6.23
CA PRO A 152 -6.57 -15.88 -6.06
C PRO A 152 -5.42 -15.85 -5.04
N ALA A 153 -5.40 -16.86 -4.16
CA ALA A 153 -4.33 -17.00 -3.17
C ALA A 153 -2.99 -17.32 -3.87
N SER A 154 -1.90 -16.66 -3.43
CA SER A 154 -0.56 -16.86 -4.00
C SER A 154 0.17 -18.09 -3.44
N TYR A 155 -0.26 -18.61 -2.28
CA TYR A 155 0.30 -19.81 -1.68
C TYR A 155 -0.73 -20.55 -0.83
N TYR A 156 -0.54 -21.86 -0.68
CA TYR A 156 -1.22 -22.69 0.31
C TYR A 156 -0.28 -22.91 1.51
N GLN A 157 -0.82 -22.80 2.72
CA GLN A 157 -0.05 -22.99 3.94
C GLN A 157 -0.14 -24.46 4.38
N GLU A 158 1.01 -25.13 4.41
CA GLU A 158 1.17 -26.45 5.05
C GLU A 158 2.10 -26.35 6.24
N ASN A 159 1.67 -26.88 7.39
CA ASN A 159 2.49 -26.98 8.62
C ASN A 159 3.16 -25.66 9.06
N GLY A 160 2.47 -24.52 8.88
CA GLY A 160 3.00 -23.21 9.25
C GLY A 160 4.01 -22.62 8.26
N SER A 161 4.24 -23.22 7.09
CA SER A 161 5.06 -22.66 6.02
C SER A 161 4.41 -21.41 5.42
N HIS A 162 5.18 -20.34 5.28
CA HIS A 162 4.75 -19.06 4.71
C HIS A 162 5.73 -18.60 3.63
N GLN A 163 5.23 -17.93 2.59
CA GLN A 163 6.05 -17.22 1.62
C GLN A 163 6.02 -15.72 1.89
N PHE A 164 7.17 -15.05 1.79
CA PHE A 164 7.18 -13.58 1.86
C PHE A 164 6.78 -12.99 0.52
N ILE A 165 5.70 -12.22 0.55
CA ILE A 165 5.31 -11.38 -0.57
C ILE A 165 5.76 -9.96 -0.26
N GLN A 166 6.47 -9.33 -1.19
CA GLN A 166 7.03 -7.99 -0.98
C GLN A 166 5.96 -6.91 -1.10
N GLY A 167 6.04 -5.91 -0.22
CA GLY A 167 5.07 -4.82 -0.07
C GLY A 167 4.19 -5.05 1.15
N THR A 168 3.72 -3.98 1.78
CA THR A 168 2.68 -4.04 2.83
C THR A 168 2.18 -2.64 3.17
N ILE A 169 1.00 -2.58 3.79
CA ILE A 169 0.51 -1.39 4.47
C ILE A 169 0.46 -1.69 5.96
N ASN A 170 1.34 -1.06 6.72
CA ASN A 170 1.40 -1.19 8.17
C ASN A 170 0.89 0.06 8.86
N THR A 171 0.05 -0.12 9.88
CA THR A 171 -0.59 0.96 10.63
C THR A 171 -0.35 0.82 12.12
N MET A 172 0.24 1.81 12.77
CA MET A 172 0.17 1.99 14.21
C MET A 172 -0.81 3.13 14.51
N LEU A 173 -1.94 2.80 15.12
CA LEU A 173 -3.04 3.71 15.43
C LEU A 173 -3.07 3.98 16.94
N ILE A 174 -2.73 5.21 17.33
CA ILE A 174 -2.67 5.65 18.72
C ILE A 174 -3.93 6.45 19.03
N ILE A 175 -4.66 6.06 20.06
CA ILE A 175 -5.91 6.67 20.50
C ILE A 175 -5.71 7.15 21.95
N GLY A 176 -5.73 8.47 22.16
CA GLY A 176 -5.57 9.13 23.46
C GLY A 176 -6.79 9.01 24.39
N ALA A 177 -7.50 7.88 24.33
CA ALA A 177 -8.70 7.60 25.10
C ALA A 177 -8.69 6.13 25.57
N ASN A 178 -9.43 5.86 26.64
CA ASN A 178 -9.60 4.51 27.17
C ASN A 178 -10.67 3.78 26.35
N LEU A 179 -10.33 2.59 25.85
CA LEU A 179 -11.23 1.76 25.06
C LEU A 179 -11.32 0.35 25.68
N PRO A 180 -12.54 -0.21 25.81
CA PRO A 180 -12.67 -1.63 26.09
C PRO A 180 -12.20 -2.47 24.89
N PRO A 181 -11.81 -3.75 25.08
CA PRO A 181 -11.24 -4.58 24.03
C PRO A 181 -12.09 -4.68 22.75
N TYR A 182 -13.42 -4.73 22.88
CA TYR A 182 -14.33 -4.79 21.73
C TYR A 182 -14.33 -3.49 20.90
N ALA A 183 -14.13 -2.33 21.52
CA ALA A 183 -14.01 -1.06 20.81
C ALA A 183 -12.67 -0.96 20.07
N MET A 184 -11.59 -1.51 20.63
CA MET A 184 -10.31 -1.64 19.94
C MET A 184 -10.40 -2.57 18.72
N ALA A 185 -11.09 -3.71 18.86
CA ALA A 185 -11.37 -4.59 17.72
C ALA A 185 -12.20 -3.89 16.64
N ARG A 186 -13.19 -3.06 17.03
CA ARG A 186 -13.95 -2.22 16.11
C ARG A 186 -13.07 -1.18 15.40
N ALA A 187 -12.09 -0.59 16.09
CA ALA A 187 -11.14 0.35 15.50
C ALA A 187 -10.31 -0.29 14.38
N VAL A 188 -9.95 -1.57 14.49
CA VAL A 188 -9.27 -2.32 13.41
C VAL A 188 -10.14 -2.38 12.15
N ILE A 189 -11.44 -2.64 12.29
CA ILE A 189 -12.38 -2.67 11.16
C ILE A 189 -12.43 -1.29 10.49
N THR A 190 -12.67 -0.23 11.26
CA THR A 190 -12.78 1.13 10.72
C THR A 190 -11.48 1.62 10.08
N ALA A 191 -10.32 1.30 10.66
CA ALA A 191 -9.03 1.59 10.03
C ALA A 191 -8.83 0.82 8.71
N THR A 192 -9.29 -0.43 8.64
CA THR A 192 -9.21 -1.26 7.43
C THR A 192 -10.09 -0.72 6.31
N GLU A 193 -11.32 -0.32 6.62
CA GLU A 193 -12.25 0.33 5.70
C GLU A 193 -11.68 1.67 5.20
N ALA A 194 -11.10 2.46 6.10
CA ALA A 194 -10.50 3.75 5.78
C ALA A 194 -9.31 3.62 4.81
N LYS A 195 -8.38 2.70 5.07
CA LYS A 195 -7.29 2.35 4.16
C LYS A 195 -7.84 1.91 2.79
N THR A 196 -8.86 1.05 2.79
CA THR A 196 -9.50 0.56 1.56
C THR A 196 -10.13 1.70 0.76
N ALA A 197 -10.79 2.65 1.43
CA ALA A 197 -11.37 3.83 0.78
C ALA A 197 -10.29 4.73 0.13
N ALA A 198 -9.13 4.90 0.78
CA ALA A 198 -8.01 5.63 0.18
C ALA A 198 -7.48 4.93 -1.09
N LEU A 199 -7.29 3.60 -1.05
CA LEU A 199 -6.90 2.81 -2.22
C LEU A 199 -7.94 2.89 -3.34
N GLN A 200 -9.22 2.87 -3.00
CA GLN A 200 -10.32 3.03 -3.95
C GLN A 200 -10.28 4.40 -4.63
N GLN A 201 -10.07 5.48 -3.88
CA GLN A 201 -9.97 6.83 -4.42
C GLN A 201 -8.75 7.01 -5.34
N LEU A 202 -7.66 6.28 -5.06
CA LEU A 202 -6.47 6.23 -5.91
C LEU A 202 -6.58 5.26 -7.08
N MET A 203 -7.71 4.55 -7.23
CA MET A 203 -7.86 3.47 -8.21
C MET A 203 -6.68 2.48 -8.16
N ALA A 204 -6.15 2.24 -6.96
CA ALA A 204 -4.95 1.45 -6.76
C ALA A 204 -5.14 0.06 -7.36
N PRO A 205 -4.31 -0.37 -8.31
CA PRO A 205 -4.60 -1.57 -9.08
C PRO A 205 -4.30 -2.84 -8.27
N SER A 206 -5.15 -3.86 -8.39
CA SER A 206 -4.72 -5.21 -8.01
C SER A 206 -3.61 -5.69 -8.95
N ARG A 207 -2.69 -6.49 -8.42
CA ARG A 207 -1.64 -7.19 -9.15
C ARG A 207 -2.03 -8.64 -9.50
N TYR A 208 -3.22 -9.07 -9.07
CA TYR A 208 -3.71 -10.44 -9.20
C TYR A 208 -5.02 -10.55 -9.98
N SER A 209 -5.71 -9.43 -10.19
CA SER A 209 -6.94 -9.35 -10.97
C SER A 209 -7.07 -7.99 -11.64
N THR A 210 -8.13 -7.84 -12.44
CA THR A 210 -8.49 -6.54 -13.02
C THR A 210 -9.09 -5.58 -11.99
N GLY A 211 -9.31 -5.99 -10.74
CA GLY A 211 -9.96 -5.17 -9.71
C GLY A 211 -9.09 -4.07 -9.10
N ILE A 212 -9.72 -3.26 -8.23
CA ILE A 212 -9.04 -2.28 -7.39
C ILE A 212 -8.62 -2.96 -6.08
N ALA A 213 -7.36 -2.75 -5.68
CA ALA A 213 -6.77 -3.26 -4.46
C ALA A 213 -7.49 -2.74 -3.21
N THR A 214 -7.65 -3.60 -2.21
CA THR A 214 -8.22 -3.28 -0.89
C THR A 214 -7.15 -3.29 0.21
N GLY A 215 -5.93 -3.69 -0.13
CA GLY A 215 -4.77 -3.78 0.75
C GLY A 215 -3.60 -4.40 0.01
N SER A 216 -2.64 -4.93 0.75
CA SER A 216 -1.49 -5.69 0.19
C SER A 216 -1.62 -7.21 0.36
N GLY A 217 -2.65 -7.68 1.06
CA GLY A 217 -2.77 -9.07 1.51
C GLY A 217 -1.84 -9.43 2.69
N THR A 218 -0.93 -8.53 3.08
CA THR A 218 0.04 -8.71 4.19
C THR A 218 -0.02 -7.55 5.19
N ASP A 219 -1.10 -6.78 5.15
CA ASP A 219 -1.27 -5.59 5.97
C ASP A 219 -1.24 -5.95 7.46
N MET A 220 -0.52 -5.17 8.25
CA MET A 220 -0.53 -5.32 9.71
C MET A 220 -0.95 -4.05 10.41
N ILE A 221 -1.55 -4.24 11.59
CA ILE A 221 -2.05 -3.13 12.39
C ILE A 221 -1.73 -3.34 13.87
N ALA A 222 -1.45 -2.24 14.56
CA ALA A 222 -1.43 -2.16 16.02
C ALA A 222 -2.30 -0.97 16.45
N VAL A 223 -3.34 -1.24 17.24
CA VAL A 223 -4.16 -0.22 17.88
C VAL A 223 -3.68 -0.05 19.32
N VAL A 224 -3.43 1.19 19.73
CA VAL A 224 -3.01 1.57 21.09
C VAL A 224 -4.08 2.48 21.68
N ALA A 225 -4.54 2.15 22.88
CA ALA A 225 -5.49 2.95 23.65
C ALA A 225 -4.89 3.34 25.00
N ASP A 226 -5.06 4.60 25.39
CA ASP A 226 -4.63 5.11 26.70
C ASP A 226 -5.63 4.68 27.79
N SER A 227 -5.33 3.62 28.54
CA SER A 227 -6.20 3.14 29.62
C SER A 227 -6.15 4.01 30.87
N THR A 228 -5.22 4.96 30.94
CA THR A 228 -5.15 5.98 32.01
C THR A 228 -6.05 7.19 31.73
N SER A 229 -6.53 7.35 30.50
CA SER A 229 -7.41 8.45 30.11
C SER A 229 -8.76 8.38 30.83
N SER A 230 -9.25 9.53 31.28
CA SER A 230 -10.60 9.67 31.86
C SER A 230 -11.71 9.56 30.81
N LEU A 231 -11.37 9.65 29.52
CA LEU A 231 -12.31 9.52 28.41
C LEU A 231 -12.47 8.04 28.05
N LEU A 232 -13.54 7.42 28.54
CA LEU A 232 -13.95 6.08 28.12
C LEU A 232 -14.81 6.16 26.84
N LEU A 233 -14.34 5.54 25.76
CA LEU A 233 -15.05 5.46 24.49
C LEU A 233 -15.35 4.00 24.15
N THR A 234 -16.63 3.68 23.97
CA THR A 234 -17.10 2.31 23.76
C THR A 234 -17.46 2.00 22.30
N ASP A 235 -17.40 2.99 21.41
CA ASP A 235 -17.66 2.80 19.98
C ASP A 235 -16.57 3.49 19.14
N ALA A 236 -16.06 2.73 18.17
CA ALA A 236 -15.06 3.17 17.20
C ALA A 236 -15.55 3.01 15.75
N GLY A 237 -16.83 2.66 15.53
CA GLY A 237 -17.43 2.59 14.21
C GLY A 237 -17.64 3.99 13.60
N HIS A 238 -17.80 4.06 12.28
CA HIS A 238 -17.85 5.32 11.52
C HIS A 238 -19.01 6.28 11.89
N HIS A 239 -20.05 5.82 12.60
CA HIS A 239 -21.10 6.71 13.17
C HIS A 239 -20.64 7.46 14.44
N SER A 240 -19.63 6.95 15.13
CA SER A 240 -19.05 7.59 16.31
C SER A 240 -18.03 8.65 15.91
N LYS A 241 -17.82 9.64 16.78
CA LYS A 241 -16.77 10.66 16.56
C LYS A 241 -15.37 10.04 16.53
N LEU A 242 -15.12 9.01 17.34
CA LEU A 242 -13.85 8.28 17.32
C LEU A 242 -13.63 7.61 15.96
N GLY A 243 -14.63 6.90 15.44
CA GLY A 243 -14.56 6.28 14.13
C GLY A 243 -14.37 7.29 12.99
N GLU A 244 -15.01 8.45 13.05
CA GLU A 244 -14.75 9.55 12.10
C GLU A 244 -13.27 9.99 12.15
N LEU A 245 -12.70 10.19 13.35
CA LEU A 245 -11.30 10.59 13.50
C LEU A 245 -10.35 9.52 12.97
N ILE A 246 -10.58 8.25 13.32
CA ILE A 246 -9.81 7.10 12.80
C ILE A 246 -9.88 7.08 11.27
N GLY A 247 -11.07 7.19 10.70
CA GLY A 247 -11.26 7.22 9.25
C GLY A 247 -10.47 8.33 8.58
N LYS A 248 -10.57 9.56 9.09
CA LYS A 248 -9.86 10.72 8.56
C LYS A 248 -8.34 10.57 8.62
N VAL A 249 -7.78 10.17 9.77
CA VAL A 249 -6.32 10.05 9.92
C VAL A 249 -5.77 8.91 9.06
N VAL A 250 -6.46 7.77 9.00
CA VAL A 250 -5.98 6.62 8.22
C VAL A 250 -6.06 6.89 6.73
N ILE A 251 -7.14 7.51 6.23
CA ILE A 251 -7.25 7.90 4.81
C ILE A 251 -6.08 8.82 4.43
N GLU A 252 -5.91 9.94 5.15
CA GLU A 252 -4.86 10.91 4.85
C GLU A 252 -3.46 10.33 4.98
N CYS A 253 -3.22 9.51 6.01
CA CYS A 253 -1.92 8.89 6.24
C CYS A 253 -1.60 7.82 5.17
N THR A 254 -2.62 7.11 4.68
CA THR A 254 -2.48 6.17 3.55
C THR A 254 -2.08 6.91 2.27
N PHE A 255 -2.76 8.02 1.93
CA PHE A 255 -2.39 8.85 0.78
C PHE A 255 -0.93 9.30 0.82
N LYS A 256 -0.50 9.90 1.93
CA LYS A 256 0.88 10.40 2.09
C LYS A 256 1.91 9.28 2.04
N ALA A 257 1.63 8.14 2.68
CA ALA A 257 2.55 7.01 2.67
C ALA A 257 2.75 6.42 1.27
N LEU A 258 1.68 6.31 0.49
CA LEU A 258 1.72 5.83 -0.90
C LEU A 258 2.41 6.83 -1.84
N GLU A 259 2.13 8.12 -1.68
CA GLU A 259 2.81 9.21 -2.39
C GLU A 259 4.33 9.13 -2.21
N MET A 260 4.80 9.08 -0.95
CA MET A 260 6.24 9.01 -0.65
C MET A 260 6.88 7.69 -1.10
N GLN A 261 6.15 6.58 -1.06
CA GLN A 261 6.71 5.26 -1.37
C GLN A 261 6.79 5.00 -2.87
N SER A 262 5.79 5.40 -3.66
CA SER A 262 5.71 5.01 -5.06
C SER A 262 5.02 6.02 -5.98
N ASP A 263 4.84 7.27 -5.53
CA ASP A 263 4.16 8.32 -6.30
C ASP A 263 2.73 7.93 -6.72
N LEU A 264 2.08 7.04 -5.96
CA LEU A 264 0.68 6.72 -6.17
C LEU A 264 -0.18 7.85 -5.59
N THR A 265 -0.58 8.78 -6.45
CA THR A 265 -1.21 10.05 -6.11
C THR A 265 -2.42 10.32 -7.03
N PRO A 266 -3.32 11.25 -6.66
CA PRO A 266 -4.36 11.70 -7.59
C PRO A 266 -3.82 12.28 -8.90
N LEU A 267 -2.56 12.76 -8.93
CA LEU A 267 -1.92 13.28 -10.14
C LEU A 267 -1.39 12.17 -11.03
N SER A 268 -0.73 11.15 -10.47
CA SER A 268 -0.25 10.01 -11.28
C SER A 268 -1.39 9.19 -11.87
N GLN A 269 -2.57 9.22 -11.25
CA GLN A 269 -3.81 8.61 -11.77
C GLN A 269 -4.50 9.42 -12.89
N ARG A 270 -3.98 10.59 -13.28
CA ARG A 270 -4.44 11.37 -14.45
C ARG A 270 -3.73 10.94 -15.72
N ASP A 271 -3.62 9.63 -15.92
CA ASP A 271 -3.00 9.04 -17.08
C ASP A 271 -3.78 7.78 -17.50
N VAL A 272 -4.21 7.75 -18.76
CA VAL A 272 -4.94 6.61 -19.35
C VAL A 272 -4.14 5.33 -19.26
N LEU A 273 -2.82 5.38 -19.49
CA LEU A 273 -1.97 4.19 -19.48
C LEU A 273 -1.87 3.61 -18.06
N VAL A 274 -1.75 4.48 -17.04
CA VAL A 274 -1.73 4.07 -15.63
C VAL A 274 -3.05 3.39 -15.25
N ARG A 275 -4.20 3.95 -15.66
CA ARG A 275 -5.52 3.35 -15.36
C ARG A 275 -5.75 2.00 -16.04
N LEU A 276 -5.18 1.80 -17.23
CA LEU A 276 -5.31 0.58 -18.00
C LEU A 276 -4.33 -0.53 -17.56
N GLU A 277 -3.33 -0.22 -16.74
CA GLU A 277 -2.32 -1.18 -16.27
C GLU A 277 -2.96 -2.40 -15.56
N ARG A 278 -4.05 -2.20 -14.80
CA ARG A 278 -4.79 -3.31 -14.14
C ARG A 278 -5.41 -4.31 -15.13
N PHE A 279 -5.49 -3.97 -16.42
CA PHE A 279 -5.92 -4.85 -17.50
C PHE A 279 -4.74 -5.44 -18.30
N GLY A 280 -3.50 -5.23 -17.84
CA GLY A 280 -2.29 -5.68 -18.53
C GLY A 280 -1.99 -4.91 -19.82
N ILE A 281 -2.60 -3.74 -20.00
CA ILE A 281 -2.39 -2.91 -21.19
C ILE A 281 -1.18 -2.02 -20.98
N GLU A 282 -0.25 -2.10 -21.93
CA GLU A 282 1.02 -1.37 -21.94
C GLU A 282 1.20 -0.65 -23.28
N GLU A 283 2.14 0.28 -23.37
CA GLU A 283 2.45 1.01 -24.62
C GLU A 283 2.72 0.08 -25.81
N ASN A 284 3.37 -1.07 -25.58
CA ASN A 284 3.64 -2.03 -26.65
C ASN A 284 2.36 -2.63 -27.27
N HIS A 285 1.28 -2.75 -26.50
CA HIS A 285 -0.03 -3.17 -27.00
C HIS A 285 -0.61 -2.12 -27.97
N TYR A 286 -0.50 -0.83 -27.60
CA TYR A 286 -0.88 0.28 -28.47
C TYR A 286 -0.07 0.29 -29.77
N TRP A 287 1.25 0.08 -29.69
CA TRP A 287 2.09 0.04 -30.90
C TRP A 287 1.75 -1.15 -31.81
N LYS A 288 1.48 -2.33 -31.24
CA LYS A 288 1.07 -3.50 -32.02
C LYS A 288 -0.18 -3.20 -32.85
N VAL A 289 -1.14 -2.48 -32.27
CA VAL A 289 -2.35 -2.05 -32.96
C VAL A 289 -2.05 -0.95 -33.98
N ALA A 290 -1.38 0.13 -33.56
CA ALA A 290 -1.10 1.30 -34.39
C ALA A 290 -0.22 0.97 -35.62
N SER A 291 0.71 0.03 -35.51
CA SER A 291 1.62 -0.34 -36.62
C SER A 291 0.92 -1.00 -37.82
N HIS A 292 -0.31 -1.49 -37.64
CA HIS A 292 -1.14 -2.08 -38.71
C HIS A 292 -2.18 -1.10 -39.28
N MET A 293 -2.31 0.10 -38.70
CA MET A 293 -3.19 1.15 -39.22
C MET A 293 -2.48 1.93 -40.35
N ASP A 294 -3.24 2.64 -41.17
CA ASP A 294 -2.68 3.59 -42.14
C ASP A 294 -1.87 4.71 -41.44
N GLY A 295 -0.94 5.32 -42.18
CA GLY A 295 -0.07 6.39 -41.70
C GLY A 295 1.36 5.97 -41.34
N ASP A 296 2.20 6.95 -41.01
CA ASP A 296 3.63 6.76 -40.78
C ASP A 296 3.94 5.87 -39.57
N ASN A 297 4.69 4.80 -39.81
CA ASN A 297 5.14 3.88 -38.75
C ASN A 297 6.42 4.38 -38.04
N ARG A 298 6.32 5.54 -37.39
CA ARG A 298 7.41 6.12 -36.57
C ARG A 298 7.22 5.81 -35.08
N LYS A 299 7.67 4.63 -34.64
CA LYS A 299 7.47 4.10 -33.28
C LYS A 299 7.80 5.08 -32.14
N ALA A 300 8.97 5.74 -32.23
CA ALA A 300 9.39 6.68 -31.19
C ALA A 300 8.50 7.94 -31.13
N ALA A 301 8.07 8.46 -32.29
CA ALA A 301 7.16 9.58 -32.36
C ALA A 301 5.77 9.20 -31.81
N PHE A 302 5.27 8.02 -32.18
CA PHE A 302 4.01 7.48 -31.66
C PHE A 302 4.00 7.39 -30.14
N PHE A 303 5.04 6.82 -29.51
CA PHE A 303 5.09 6.74 -28.04
C PHE A 303 5.16 8.10 -27.36
N LYS A 304 5.83 9.07 -27.99
CA LYS A 304 5.81 10.45 -27.48
C LYS A 304 4.37 11.00 -27.48
N THR A 305 3.69 10.96 -28.62
CA THR A 305 2.30 11.42 -28.74
C THR A 305 1.37 10.67 -27.80
N LEU A 306 1.50 9.33 -27.70
CA LEU A 306 0.67 8.51 -26.82
C LEU A 306 0.79 8.92 -25.34
N ARG A 307 2.01 9.19 -24.86
CA ARG A 307 2.26 9.61 -23.46
C ARG A 307 1.79 11.03 -23.16
N GLU A 308 1.78 11.91 -24.16
CA GLU A 308 1.26 13.27 -24.03
C GLU A 308 -0.27 13.24 -24.05
N MET A 309 -0.86 12.52 -25.02
CA MET A 309 -2.29 12.29 -25.15
C MET A 309 -2.89 11.58 -23.93
N SER A 310 -2.21 10.59 -23.35
CA SER A 310 -2.74 9.80 -22.23
C SER A 310 -3.05 10.65 -20.99
N LYS A 311 -2.50 11.86 -20.91
CA LYS A 311 -2.72 12.81 -19.82
C LYS A 311 -3.84 13.81 -20.09
N ASN A 312 -4.48 13.76 -21.27
CA ASN A 312 -5.60 14.62 -21.60
C ASN A 312 -6.79 14.34 -20.65
N PRO A 313 -7.32 15.34 -19.91
CA PRO A 313 -8.39 15.14 -18.94
C PRO A 313 -9.68 14.53 -19.51
N VAL A 314 -10.01 14.82 -20.77
CA VAL A 314 -11.18 14.25 -21.46
C VAL A 314 -10.97 12.75 -21.66
N LEU A 315 -9.80 12.33 -22.14
CA LEU A 315 -9.48 10.91 -22.33
C LEU A 315 -9.38 10.16 -21.01
N VAL A 316 -8.79 10.77 -19.97
CA VAL A 316 -8.74 10.21 -18.62
C VAL A 316 -10.15 9.99 -18.06
N SER A 317 -11.04 10.96 -18.28
CA SER A 317 -12.44 10.89 -17.83
C SER A 317 -13.21 9.80 -18.59
N ALA A 318 -13.13 9.79 -19.92
CA ALA A 318 -13.75 8.76 -20.76
C ALA A 318 -13.24 7.35 -20.42
N THR A 319 -11.93 7.21 -20.20
CA THR A 319 -11.33 5.95 -19.71
C THR A 319 -11.94 5.56 -18.37
N GLY A 320 -12.02 6.48 -17.40
CA GLY A 320 -12.64 6.20 -16.10
C GLY A 320 -14.08 5.70 -16.21
N SER A 321 -14.90 6.33 -17.06
CA SER A 321 -16.28 5.91 -17.31
C SER A 321 -16.35 4.51 -17.95
N ILE A 322 -15.52 4.24 -18.96
CA ILE A 322 -15.48 2.94 -19.64
C ILE A 322 -15.01 1.84 -18.68
N LEU A 323 -13.97 2.11 -17.89
CA LEU A 323 -13.47 1.16 -16.91
C LEU A 323 -14.50 0.84 -15.83
N HIS A 324 -15.28 1.83 -15.40
CA HIS A 324 -16.37 1.60 -14.46
C HIS A 324 -17.49 0.75 -15.07
N ILE A 325 -17.85 0.97 -16.34
CA ILE A 325 -18.80 0.10 -17.06
C ILE A 325 -18.27 -1.34 -17.11
N VAL A 326 -16.99 -1.53 -17.44
CA VAL A 326 -16.35 -2.85 -17.47
C VAL A 326 -16.40 -3.51 -16.09
N ASP A 327 -16.13 -2.75 -15.03
CA ASP A 327 -16.24 -3.23 -13.66
C ASP A 327 -17.67 -3.64 -13.30
N GLU A 328 -18.68 -2.81 -13.60
CA GLU A 328 -20.09 -3.09 -13.31
C GLU A 328 -20.64 -4.28 -14.11
N ILE A 329 -20.18 -4.50 -15.34
CA ILE A 329 -20.46 -5.74 -16.09
C ILE A 329 -19.86 -6.94 -15.36
N SER A 330 -18.59 -6.84 -14.92
CA SER A 330 -17.91 -7.94 -14.22
C SER A 330 -18.57 -8.29 -12.88
N TRP A 331 -19.21 -7.32 -12.24
CA TRP A 331 -19.97 -7.50 -11.00
C TRP A 331 -21.40 -7.96 -11.24
N GLY A 332 -21.84 -8.06 -12.50
CA GLY A 332 -23.21 -8.44 -12.88
C GLY A 332 -24.25 -7.35 -12.65
N LEU A 333 -23.84 -6.10 -12.42
CA LEU A 333 -24.73 -4.95 -12.22
C LEU A 333 -25.30 -4.43 -13.55
N ILE A 334 -24.51 -4.53 -14.63
CA ILE A 334 -24.90 -4.10 -15.98
C ILE A 334 -24.88 -5.31 -16.94
N PRO A 335 -25.95 -5.55 -17.71
CA PRO A 335 -25.93 -6.52 -18.80
C PRO A 335 -24.85 -6.16 -19.83
N GLU A 336 -24.03 -7.14 -20.21
CA GLU A 336 -22.87 -6.93 -21.08
C GLU A 336 -23.24 -6.20 -22.40
N THR A 337 -24.36 -6.57 -23.03
CA THR A 337 -24.83 -5.94 -24.28
C THR A 337 -25.15 -4.45 -24.11
N ALA A 338 -25.75 -4.07 -22.98
CA ALA A 338 -26.08 -2.67 -22.67
C ALA A 338 -24.81 -1.87 -22.37
N GLY A 339 -23.91 -2.42 -21.54
CA GLY A 339 -22.66 -1.76 -21.19
C GLY A 339 -21.73 -1.57 -22.41
N ARG A 340 -21.63 -2.58 -23.29
CA ARG A 340 -20.91 -2.47 -24.57
C ARG A 340 -21.46 -1.34 -25.44
N LYS A 341 -22.78 -1.24 -25.60
CA LYS A 341 -23.42 -0.19 -26.38
C LYS A 341 -23.09 1.21 -25.84
N VAL A 342 -23.13 1.40 -24.52
CA VAL A 342 -22.78 2.68 -23.89
C VAL A 342 -21.29 2.99 -24.07
N ALA A 343 -20.40 2.02 -23.87
CA ALA A 343 -18.97 2.22 -24.06
C ALA A 343 -18.61 2.62 -25.50
N VAL A 344 -19.23 1.98 -26.51
CA VAL A 344 -19.05 2.37 -27.92
C VAL A 344 -19.59 3.77 -28.19
N SER A 345 -20.72 4.16 -27.60
CA SER A 345 -21.22 5.54 -27.72
C SER A 345 -20.27 6.57 -27.13
N ILE A 346 -19.61 6.27 -26.00
CA ILE A 346 -18.55 7.13 -25.42
C ILE A 346 -17.39 7.26 -26.40
N MET A 347 -16.93 6.14 -26.99
CA MET A 347 -15.86 6.16 -28.01
C MET A 347 -16.24 7.02 -29.22
N LYS A 348 -17.47 6.87 -29.74
CA LYS A 348 -17.98 7.63 -30.89
C LYS A 348 -18.13 9.13 -30.62
N GLY A 349 -18.31 9.53 -29.35
CA GLY A 349 -18.37 10.93 -28.93
C GLY A 349 -17.01 11.61 -28.74
N LEU A 350 -15.90 10.87 -28.74
CA LEU A 350 -14.56 11.44 -28.50
C LEU A 350 -14.16 12.59 -29.44
N PRO A 351 -14.42 12.56 -30.76
CA PRO A 351 -14.03 13.64 -31.66
C PRO A 351 -14.62 14.98 -31.23
N GLU A 352 -15.91 14.99 -30.89
CA GLU A 352 -16.63 16.17 -30.42
C GLU A 352 -16.08 16.64 -29.06
N MET A 353 -15.86 15.72 -28.12
CA MET A 353 -15.34 16.04 -26.78
C MET A 353 -13.90 16.59 -26.82
N LEU A 354 -13.09 16.15 -27.78
CA LEU A 354 -11.72 16.60 -27.98
C LEU A 354 -11.61 17.81 -28.92
N GLY A 355 -12.69 18.21 -29.56
CA GLY A 355 -12.69 19.30 -30.55
C GLY A 355 -11.90 18.98 -31.82
N ILE A 356 -11.79 17.70 -32.18
CA ILE A 356 -11.03 17.24 -33.34
C ILE A 356 -11.97 17.15 -34.55
N ASP A 357 -11.62 17.85 -35.63
CA ASP A 357 -12.34 17.82 -36.91
C ASP A 357 -11.83 16.68 -37.82
N ALA A 358 -11.65 15.49 -37.24
CA ALA A 358 -11.18 14.30 -37.95
C ALA A 358 -12.30 13.27 -38.07
N SER A 359 -12.50 12.74 -39.28
CA SER A 359 -13.40 11.61 -39.50
C SER A 359 -12.73 10.32 -39.01
N ILE A 360 -13.19 9.81 -37.86
CA ILE A 360 -12.69 8.55 -37.30
C ILE A 360 -13.47 7.37 -37.91
N PRO A 361 -12.79 6.35 -38.48
CA PRO A 361 -13.45 5.19 -39.07
C PRO A 361 -13.91 4.20 -37.99
N PHE A 362 -14.89 4.58 -37.16
CA PHE A 362 -15.34 3.77 -36.02
C PHE A 362 -15.83 2.37 -36.41
N ASP A 363 -16.41 2.21 -37.60
CA ASP A 363 -16.88 0.92 -38.10
C ASP A 363 -15.72 -0.05 -38.41
N GLU A 364 -14.50 0.48 -38.62
CA GLU A 364 -13.27 -0.32 -38.79
C GLU A 364 -12.51 -0.52 -37.47
N LEU A 365 -12.64 0.44 -36.54
CA LEU A 365 -11.92 0.44 -35.26
C LEU A 365 -12.64 -0.35 -34.16
N THR A 366 -13.94 -0.57 -34.28
CA THR A 366 -14.75 -1.26 -33.28
C THR A 366 -15.36 -2.55 -33.82
N ASP A 367 -15.23 -3.65 -33.07
CA ASP A 367 -15.86 -4.94 -33.37
C ASP A 367 -16.67 -5.38 -32.15
N GLU A 368 -17.90 -5.84 -32.36
CA GLU A 368 -18.79 -6.32 -31.30
C GLU A 368 -18.26 -7.57 -30.59
N LYS A 369 -17.41 -8.36 -31.28
CA LYS A 369 -16.80 -9.58 -30.74
C LYS A 369 -15.65 -9.30 -29.78
N ASP A 370 -15.01 -8.16 -29.92
CA ASP A 370 -13.86 -7.78 -29.10
C ASP A 370 -14.28 -7.13 -27.80
N THR A 371 -13.45 -7.22 -26.77
CA THR A 371 -13.75 -6.61 -25.47
C THR A 371 -13.83 -5.09 -25.58
N ILE A 372 -14.53 -4.48 -24.61
CA ILE A 372 -14.62 -3.01 -24.51
C ILE A 372 -13.21 -2.39 -24.44
N ILE A 373 -12.26 -3.02 -23.74
CA ILE A 373 -10.89 -2.54 -23.59
C ILE A 373 -10.12 -2.64 -24.92
N GLU A 374 -10.27 -3.72 -25.68
CA GLU A 374 -9.63 -3.84 -27.00
C GLU A 374 -10.11 -2.78 -27.98
N ASN A 375 -11.42 -2.53 -28.02
CA ASN A 375 -12.00 -1.45 -28.82
C ASN A 375 -11.50 -0.08 -28.35
N TRP A 376 -11.42 0.16 -27.03
CA TRP A 376 -10.85 1.40 -26.47
C TRP A 376 -9.41 1.63 -26.92
N VAL A 377 -8.56 0.59 -26.82
CA VAL A 377 -7.15 0.66 -27.23
C VAL A 377 -7.02 0.95 -28.72
N ARG A 378 -7.86 0.37 -29.58
CA ARG A 378 -7.83 0.68 -31.03
C ARG A 378 -8.20 2.11 -31.34
N VAL A 379 -9.30 2.60 -30.77
CA VAL A 379 -9.77 3.97 -30.99
C VAL A 379 -8.71 4.97 -30.52
N THR A 380 -8.16 4.79 -29.32
CA THR A 380 -7.15 5.70 -28.77
C THR A 380 -5.79 5.54 -29.45
N ALA A 381 -5.39 4.34 -29.88
CA ALA A 381 -4.20 4.17 -30.72
C ALA A 381 -4.32 4.88 -32.08
N TRP A 382 -5.51 4.84 -32.69
CA TRP A 382 -5.78 5.57 -33.92
C TRP A 382 -5.66 7.08 -33.72
N LEU A 383 -6.23 7.61 -32.63
CA LEU A 383 -6.10 9.03 -32.25
C LEU A 383 -4.63 9.44 -32.11
N ALA A 384 -3.83 8.67 -31.36
CA ALA A 384 -2.41 8.94 -31.16
C ALA A 384 -1.57 8.87 -32.45
N LYS A 385 -2.05 8.14 -33.47
CA LYS A 385 -1.33 7.95 -34.74
C LYS A 385 -1.73 8.98 -35.80
N ASN A 386 -3.02 9.31 -35.91
CA ASN A 386 -3.57 9.98 -37.09
C ASN A 386 -4.02 11.42 -36.85
N CYS A 387 -4.13 11.86 -35.60
CA CYS A 387 -4.50 13.23 -35.29
C CYS A 387 -3.26 14.08 -34.97
N ASP A 388 -3.40 15.40 -35.13
CA ASP A 388 -2.34 16.34 -34.77
C ASP A 388 -2.07 16.26 -33.25
N PRO A 389 -0.82 15.99 -32.83
CA PRO A 389 -0.45 16.02 -31.42
C PRO A 389 -0.82 17.32 -30.72
N GLU A 390 -0.78 18.48 -31.41
CA GLU A 390 -1.14 19.76 -30.80
C GLU A 390 -2.64 19.84 -30.48
N ASP A 391 -3.50 19.29 -31.32
CA ASP A 391 -4.96 19.29 -31.10
C ASP A 391 -5.34 18.35 -29.95
N ILE A 392 -4.72 17.16 -29.89
CA ILE A 392 -5.06 16.15 -28.88
C ILE A 392 -4.38 16.39 -27.53
N CYS A 393 -3.14 16.88 -27.54
CA CYS A 393 -2.36 17.05 -26.31
C CYS A 393 -2.54 18.44 -25.69
N SER A 394 -3.11 19.41 -26.42
CA SER A 394 -3.44 20.71 -25.82
C SER A 394 -4.63 20.56 -24.86
N SER A 395 -4.37 20.87 -23.58
CA SER A 395 -5.42 21.03 -22.58
C SER A 395 -6.20 22.31 -22.88
N ARG A 396 -7.05 22.31 -23.90
CA ARG A 396 -8.11 23.32 -24.03
C ARG A 396 -9.27 22.95 -23.12
N THR A 397 -9.01 22.86 -21.81
CA THR A 397 -9.95 23.07 -20.69
C THR A 397 -9.26 22.82 -19.35
#